data_AF-E4PSN9-F1
#
_entry.id   AF-E4PSN9-F1
#
_cell.length_a   1.000
_cell.length_b   1.000
_cell.length_c   1.000
_cell.angle_alpha   90.00
_cell.angle_beta   90.00
_cell.angle_gamma   90.00
#
_symmetry.space_group_name_H-M   'P 1'
#
loop_
_entity.id
_entity.type
_entity.pdbx_description
1 polymer ?
#
loop_
_entity_poly.entity_id
_entity_poly.type
_entity_poly.pdbx_seq_one_letter_code
_entity_poly.pdbx_strand_id
1 'polypeptide(L)'
;MKKWLPISLVVFLILTTSCSLKNNNREKIINKKELKFYDNKNIKKLLNLYLKDHQQKQLYTLKQENISNAMINDLKFVLTFYIPFISNRSIESVTTHYQQVALKAKHTLSKTLINDWYWVLKHINQFDFNFNPYDDKYKH
;
A
#
# COMPACT_ATOMS: atom_id res chain seq x y z
N MET A 1 26.28 -44.29 34.30
CA MET A 1 27.38 -43.29 34.26
C MET A 1 26.89 -42.07 33.48
N LYS A 2 26.55 -40.99 34.19
CA LYS A 2 26.15 -39.69 33.62
C LYS A 2 27.40 -39.00 33.07
N LYS A 3 27.42 -38.65 31.77
CA LYS A 3 28.43 -37.76 31.19
C LYS A 3 27.74 -36.43 30.89
N TRP A 4 28.11 -35.39 31.63
CA TRP A 4 27.68 -34.02 31.40
C TRP A 4 28.66 -33.36 30.43
N LEU A 5 28.16 -32.78 29.34
CA LEU A 5 28.91 -31.91 28.44
C LEU A 5 28.72 -30.46 28.91
N PRO A 6 29.79 -29.69 29.18
CA PRO A 6 29.64 -28.28 29.44
C PRO A 6 29.45 -27.53 28.12
N ILE A 7 28.28 -26.95 27.92
CA ILE A 7 28.01 -26.00 26.84
C ILE A 7 28.68 -24.68 27.23
N SER A 8 29.79 -24.37 26.57
CA SER A 8 30.43 -23.06 26.69
C SER A 8 29.57 -22.01 25.98
N LEU A 9 29.07 -21.05 26.75
CA LEU A 9 28.28 -19.92 26.27
C LEU A 9 29.24 -18.85 25.74
N VAL A 10 29.56 -18.88 24.45
CA VAL A 10 30.34 -17.80 23.81
C VAL A 10 29.39 -16.64 23.54
N VAL A 11 29.39 -15.66 24.44
CA VAL A 11 28.72 -14.37 24.24
C VAL A 11 29.59 -13.53 23.31
N PHE A 12 29.19 -13.40 22.05
CA PHE A 12 29.77 -12.40 21.15
C PHE A 12 29.31 -11.01 21.57
N LEU A 13 30.21 -10.24 22.19
CA LEU A 13 30.03 -8.81 22.43
C LEU A 13 30.23 -8.07 21.10
N ILE A 14 29.15 -7.59 20.50
CA ILE A 14 29.19 -6.72 19.33
C ILE A 14 29.48 -5.30 19.83
N LEU A 15 30.73 -4.85 19.70
CA LEU A 15 31.11 -3.45 19.91
C LEU A 15 30.48 -2.60 18.80
N THR A 16 29.42 -1.85 19.13
CA THR A 16 28.86 -0.83 18.24
C THR A 16 29.56 0.49 18.54
N THR A 17 30.41 0.95 17.62
CA THR A 17 30.96 2.31 17.68
C THR A 17 29.97 3.27 17.02
N SER A 18 29.26 4.05 17.83
CA SER A 18 28.44 5.16 17.32
C SER A 18 29.35 6.36 17.06
N CYS A 19 29.63 6.63 15.78
CA CYS A 19 30.30 7.85 15.37
C CYS A 19 29.26 8.98 15.35
N SER A 20 29.25 9.85 16.36
CA SER A 20 28.44 11.08 16.31
C SER A 20 29.28 12.22 15.75
N LEU A 21 28.97 12.61 14.51
CA LEU A 21 29.51 13.84 13.93
C LEU A 21 28.77 15.02 14.57
N LYS A 22 29.43 15.75 15.47
CA LYS A 22 28.85 16.93 16.12
C LYS A 22 28.81 18.09 15.13
N ASN A 23 27.75 18.15 14.33
CA ASN A 23 27.49 19.28 13.44
C ASN A 23 26.81 20.40 14.25
N ASN A 24 27.52 21.50 14.48
CA ASN A 24 27.04 22.65 15.25
C ASN A 24 26.18 23.64 14.43
N ASN A 25 25.69 23.24 13.26
CA ASN A 25 24.73 24.03 12.53
C ASN A 25 23.34 23.78 13.10
N ARG A 26 22.92 24.64 14.05
CA ARG A 26 21.51 24.82 14.40
C ARG A 26 20.80 25.49 13.23
N GLU A 27 20.65 24.77 12.14
CA GLU A 27 19.61 25.08 11.17
C GLU A 27 18.30 25.06 11.95
N LYS A 28 17.58 26.19 11.89
CA LYS A 28 16.24 26.31 12.44
C LYS A 28 15.41 25.25 11.71
N ILE A 29 15.20 24.09 12.33
CA ILE A 29 14.35 23.04 11.80
C ILE A 29 12.95 23.65 11.72
N ILE A 30 12.64 24.24 10.58
CA ILE A 30 11.27 24.54 10.21
C ILE A 30 10.67 23.16 9.98
N ASN A 31 10.13 22.57 11.04
CA ASN A 31 9.27 21.39 10.96
C ASN A 31 8.05 21.81 10.16
N LYS A 32 8.19 21.86 8.83
CA LYS A 32 7.07 21.94 7.91
C LYS A 32 6.33 20.64 8.13
N LYS A 33 5.29 20.70 8.97
CA LYS A 33 4.44 19.56 9.26
C LYS A 33 4.00 18.99 7.92
N GLU A 34 4.53 17.82 7.58
CA GLU A 34 4.22 17.15 6.34
C GLU A 34 2.71 16.87 6.38
N LEU A 35 1.97 17.52 5.47
CA LEU A 35 0.54 17.30 5.34
C LEU A 35 0.33 15.83 4.98
N LYS A 36 -0.26 15.07 5.90
CA LYS A 36 -0.55 13.67 5.65
C LYS A 36 -1.79 13.55 4.79
N PHE A 37 -1.93 12.43 4.08
CA PHE A 37 -3.04 12.25 3.15
C PHE A 37 -4.42 12.32 3.84
N TYR A 38 -4.51 11.84 5.10
CA TYR A 38 -5.70 11.97 5.93
C TYR A 38 -6.04 13.41 6.37
N ASP A 39 -5.11 14.37 6.24
CA ASP A 39 -5.38 15.79 6.52
C ASP A 39 -6.22 16.43 5.40
N ASN A 40 -6.31 15.81 4.22
CA ASN A 40 -7.17 16.26 3.13
C ASN A 40 -8.65 16.24 3.54
N LYS A 41 -9.37 17.34 3.30
CA LYS A 41 -10.79 17.51 3.69
C LYS A 41 -11.70 16.41 3.13
N ASN A 42 -11.49 16.00 1.88
CA ASN A 42 -12.31 14.97 1.23
C ASN A 42 -11.99 13.59 1.78
N ILE A 43 -10.72 13.28 2.01
CA ILE A 43 -10.29 12.02 2.63
C ILE A 43 -10.82 11.93 4.06
N LYS A 44 -10.73 13.01 4.84
CA LYS A 44 -11.32 13.09 6.19
C LYS A 44 -12.83 12.86 6.17
N LYS A 45 -13.54 13.39 5.17
CA LYS A 45 -14.98 13.15 4.99
C LYS A 45 -15.27 11.67 4.70
N LEU A 46 -14.49 11.02 3.84
CA LEU A 46 -14.62 9.60 3.56
C LEU A 46 -14.31 8.73 4.78
N LEU A 47 -13.24 9.03 5.52
CA LEU A 47 -12.93 8.35 6.79
C LEU A 47 -14.08 8.47 7.79
N ASN A 48 -14.73 9.62 7.87
CA ASN A 48 -15.91 9.82 8.72
C ASN A 48 -17.18 9.12 8.21
N LEU A 49 -17.29 8.88 6.90
CA LEU A 49 -18.41 8.17 6.29
C LEU A 49 -18.33 6.67 6.55
N TYR A 50 -17.15 6.08 6.41
CA TYR A 50 -16.95 4.63 6.50
C TYR A 50 -16.58 4.14 7.90
N LEU A 51 -15.99 4.99 8.75
CA LEU A 51 -15.53 4.61 10.08
C LEU A 51 -16.20 5.49 11.13
N LYS A 52 -16.78 4.86 12.16
CA LYS A 52 -17.62 5.57 13.15
C LYS A 52 -16.77 6.26 14.22
N ASP A 53 -15.89 5.53 14.90
CA ASP A 53 -15.11 6.08 16.00
C ASP A 53 -13.70 6.55 15.59
N HIS A 54 -13.08 7.34 16.48
CA HIS A 54 -11.77 7.93 16.26
C HIS A 54 -10.63 6.90 16.26
N GLN A 55 -10.71 5.89 17.13
CA GLN A 55 -9.67 4.87 17.27
C GLN A 55 -9.61 3.97 16.02
N GLN A 56 -10.76 3.57 15.50
CA GLN A 56 -10.88 2.85 14.22
C GLN A 56 -10.30 3.65 13.07
N LYS A 57 -10.58 4.96 13.00
CA LYS A 57 -9.97 5.84 11.99
C LYS A 57 -8.47 5.85 12.10
N GLN A 58 -7.92 6.02 13.31
CA GLN A 58 -6.47 6.03 13.51
C GLN A 58 -5.83 4.71 13.12
N LEU A 59 -6.38 3.58 13.60
CA LEU A 59 -5.88 2.24 13.29
C LEU A 59 -5.97 1.93 11.80
N TYR A 60 -7.10 2.22 11.17
CA TYR A 60 -7.28 2.06 9.73
C TYR A 60 -6.24 2.88 8.96
N THR A 61 -6.14 4.18 9.26
CA THR A 61 -5.19 5.07 8.56
C THR A 61 -3.75 4.58 8.73
N LEU A 62 -3.34 4.21 9.94
CA LEU A 62 -2.00 3.66 10.19
C LEU A 62 -1.75 2.37 9.41
N LYS A 63 -2.73 1.46 9.36
CA LYS A 63 -2.63 0.25 8.55
C LYS A 63 -2.43 0.59 7.07
N GLN A 64 -3.22 1.52 6.54
CA GLN A 64 -3.17 1.92 5.14
C GLN A 64 -1.85 2.62 4.77
N GLU A 65 -1.31 3.45 5.66
CA GLU A 65 -0.02 4.12 5.48
C GLU A 65 1.17 3.14 5.47
N ASN A 66 1.01 1.95 6.05
CA ASN A 66 2.03 0.91 6.13
C ASN A 66 1.87 -0.19 5.05
N ILE A 67 0.93 -0.06 4.11
CA ILE A 67 0.84 -0.99 2.98
C ILE A 67 2.06 -0.79 2.07
N SER A 68 2.75 -1.90 1.77
CA SER A 68 3.97 -1.91 0.95
C SER A 68 3.72 -1.36 -0.47
N ASN A 69 4.68 -0.62 -0.99
CA ASN A 69 4.68 -0.15 -2.38
C ASN A 69 4.69 -1.30 -3.40
N ALA A 70 5.07 -2.53 -3.01
CA ALA A 70 4.95 -3.71 -3.86
C ALA A 70 3.50 -3.95 -4.34
N MET A 71 2.51 -3.54 -3.54
CA MET A 71 1.09 -3.59 -3.87
C MET A 71 0.75 -2.79 -5.14
N ILE A 72 1.55 -1.78 -5.51
CA ILE A 72 1.38 -1.03 -6.77
C ILE A 72 1.61 -1.96 -7.96
N ASN A 73 2.67 -2.77 -7.93
CA ASN A 73 2.99 -3.70 -9.00
C ASN A 73 1.97 -4.83 -9.08
N ASP A 74 1.55 -5.36 -7.93
CA ASP A 74 0.50 -6.39 -7.85
C ASP A 74 -0.80 -5.87 -8.45
N LEU A 75 -1.19 -4.63 -8.12
CA LEU A 75 -2.43 -4.05 -8.63
C LEU A 75 -2.34 -3.71 -10.12
N LYS A 76 -1.17 -3.25 -10.62
CA LYS A 76 -0.92 -3.10 -12.06
C LYS A 76 -1.11 -4.40 -12.81
N PHE A 77 -0.57 -5.50 -12.29
CA PHE A 77 -0.76 -6.83 -12.86
C PHE A 77 -2.23 -7.24 -12.86
N VAL A 78 -2.93 -7.07 -11.73
CA VAL A 78 -4.38 -7.33 -11.63
C VAL A 78 -5.17 -6.56 -12.68
N LEU A 79 -4.88 -5.27 -12.85
CA LEU A 79 -5.56 -4.40 -13.81
C LEU A 79 -5.28 -4.80 -15.27
N THR A 80 -4.18 -5.49 -15.58
CA THR A 80 -3.94 -6.07 -16.92
C THR A 80 -4.94 -7.17 -17.27
N PHE A 81 -5.36 -7.98 -16.30
CA PHE A 81 -6.30 -9.09 -16.52
C PHE A 81 -7.76 -8.70 -16.31
N TYR A 82 -8.00 -7.64 -15.55
CA TYR A 82 -9.35 -7.13 -15.30
C TYR A 82 -9.37 -5.60 -15.26
N ILE A 83 -9.88 -5.00 -16.34
CA ILE A 83 -10.08 -3.55 -16.44
C ILE A 83 -11.56 -3.25 -16.15
N PRO A 84 -11.88 -2.54 -15.04
CA PRO A 84 -13.27 -2.30 -14.61
C PRO A 84 -14.17 -1.67 -15.66
N PHE A 85 -13.62 -0.84 -16.56
CA PHE A 85 -14.36 -0.04 -17.51
C PHE A 85 -14.43 -0.64 -18.93
N ILE A 86 -13.71 -1.73 -19.19
CA ILE A 86 -13.63 -2.38 -20.52
C ILE A 86 -14.27 -3.78 -20.50
N SER A 87 -14.73 -4.27 -19.34
CA SER A 87 -15.17 -5.66 -19.14
C SER A 87 -16.56 -6.00 -19.72
N ASN A 88 -16.96 -5.42 -20.86
CA ASN A 88 -18.12 -5.89 -21.63
C ASN A 88 -17.86 -7.22 -22.35
N ARG A 89 -16.60 -7.69 -22.39
CA ARG A 89 -16.33 -9.11 -22.63
C ARG A 89 -16.74 -9.85 -21.37
N SER A 90 -17.86 -10.57 -21.43
CA SER A 90 -18.28 -11.45 -20.36
C SER A 90 -17.15 -12.45 -20.10
N ILE A 91 -16.38 -12.19 -19.04
CA ILE A 91 -15.38 -13.12 -18.51
C ILE A 91 -16.03 -14.49 -18.29
N GLU A 92 -17.35 -14.50 -18.04
CA GLU A 92 -18.25 -15.63 -17.90
C GLU A 92 -18.45 -16.48 -19.19
N SER A 93 -18.21 -15.93 -20.39
CA SER A 93 -18.44 -16.67 -21.66
C SER A 93 -17.25 -17.49 -22.17
N VAL A 94 -16.06 -17.34 -21.57
CA VAL A 94 -14.82 -17.95 -22.10
C VAL A 94 -14.30 -19.00 -21.13
N THR A 95 -14.68 -20.26 -21.27
CA THR A 95 -14.20 -21.39 -20.44
C THR A 95 -12.72 -21.70 -20.70
N THR A 96 -11.83 -20.87 -20.16
CA THR A 96 -10.36 -20.99 -20.34
C THR A 96 -9.61 -20.62 -19.05
N HIS A 97 -8.34 -21.02 -18.95
CA HIS A 97 -7.45 -20.57 -17.86
C HIS A 97 -7.41 -19.05 -17.70
N TYR A 98 -7.59 -18.29 -18.79
CA TYR A 98 -7.68 -16.84 -18.75
C TYR A 98 -8.87 -16.34 -17.92
N GLN A 99 -10.05 -16.97 -18.03
CA GLN A 99 -11.23 -16.61 -17.23
C GLN A 99 -10.97 -16.77 -15.74
N GLN A 100 -10.30 -17.85 -15.32
CA GLN A 100 -9.95 -18.05 -13.91
C GLN A 100 -9.04 -16.93 -13.38
N VAL A 101 -8.03 -16.55 -14.18
CA VAL A 101 -7.12 -15.44 -13.84
C VAL A 101 -7.88 -14.12 -13.78
N ALA A 102 -8.75 -13.83 -14.75
CA ALA A 102 -9.56 -12.62 -14.79
C ALA A 102 -10.56 -12.52 -13.63
N LEU A 103 -11.19 -13.63 -13.23
CA LEU A 103 -12.08 -13.68 -12.05
C LEU A 103 -11.29 -13.44 -10.75
N LYS A 104 -10.10 -14.03 -10.63
CA LYS A 104 -9.22 -13.78 -9.48
C LYS A 104 -8.77 -12.32 -9.44
N ALA A 105 -8.42 -11.74 -10.58
CA ALA A 105 -8.07 -10.33 -10.71
C ALA A 105 -9.25 -9.43 -10.29
N LYS A 106 -10.46 -9.69 -10.81
CA LYS A 106 -11.70 -8.99 -10.42
C LYS A 106 -11.93 -9.05 -8.91
N HIS A 107 -11.82 -10.24 -8.32
CA HIS A 107 -12.00 -10.42 -6.89
C HIS A 107 -10.95 -9.66 -6.08
N THR A 108 -9.66 -9.77 -6.45
CA THR A 108 -8.57 -9.04 -5.79
C THR A 108 -8.78 -7.53 -5.87
N LEU A 109 -9.06 -7.00 -7.07
CA LEU A 109 -9.31 -5.56 -7.26
C LEU A 109 -10.50 -5.09 -6.42
N SER A 110 -11.62 -5.80 -6.45
CA SER A 110 -12.81 -5.47 -5.65
C SER A 110 -12.47 -5.44 -4.16
N LYS A 111 -11.77 -6.47 -3.66
CA LYS A 111 -11.36 -6.54 -2.26
C LYS A 111 -10.43 -5.39 -1.88
N THR A 112 -9.49 -5.02 -2.73
CA THR A 112 -8.58 -3.89 -2.52
C THR A 112 -9.34 -2.56 -2.53
N LEU A 113 -10.28 -2.35 -3.46
CA LEU A 113 -11.11 -1.15 -3.50
C LEU A 113 -12.03 -1.02 -2.29
N ILE A 114 -12.55 -2.12 -1.74
CA ILE A 114 -13.43 -2.09 -0.57
C ILE A 114 -12.62 -1.85 0.72
N ASN A 115 -11.55 -2.61 0.91
CA ASN A 115 -10.82 -2.62 2.18
C ASN A 115 -9.74 -1.56 2.25
N ASP A 116 -9.09 -1.27 1.13
CA ASP A 116 -7.87 -0.47 1.05
C ASP A 116 -8.05 0.79 0.19
N TRP A 117 -9.29 1.31 0.12
CA TRP A 117 -9.63 2.48 -0.69
C TRP A 117 -8.74 3.69 -0.39
N TYR A 118 -8.37 3.90 0.87
CA TYR A 118 -7.52 5.02 1.27
C TYR A 118 -6.16 4.93 0.58
N TRP A 119 -5.53 3.74 0.63
CA TRP A 119 -4.26 3.51 -0.01
C TRP A 119 -4.36 3.63 -1.52
N VAL A 120 -5.44 3.12 -2.12
CA VAL A 120 -5.69 3.25 -3.57
C VAL A 120 -5.78 4.72 -3.96
N LEU A 121 -6.57 5.54 -3.26
CA LEU A 121 -6.70 6.96 -3.56
C LEU A 121 -5.38 7.72 -3.38
N LYS A 122 -4.57 7.35 -2.37
CA LYS A 122 -3.26 7.94 -2.14
C LYS A 122 -2.29 7.69 -3.31
N HIS A 123 -2.43 6.55 -3.99
CA HIS A 123 -1.55 6.13 -5.10
C HIS A 123 -2.25 6.14 -6.46
N ILE A 124 -3.38 6.83 -6.59
CA ILE A 124 -4.23 6.72 -7.78
C ILE A 124 -3.48 7.08 -9.07
N ASN A 125 -2.57 8.05 -8.99
CA ASN A 125 -1.71 8.49 -10.09
C ASN A 125 -0.74 7.42 -10.61
N GLN A 126 -0.48 6.36 -9.83
CA GLN A 126 0.35 5.24 -10.27
C GLN A 126 -0.37 4.30 -11.24
N PHE A 127 -1.68 4.50 -11.42
CA PHE A 127 -2.56 3.66 -12.23
C PHE A 127 -3.18 4.41 -13.42
N ASP A 128 -2.74 5.64 -13.71
CA ASP A 128 -3.30 6.48 -14.78
C ASP A 128 -3.34 5.74 -16.12
N PHE A 129 -2.27 5.01 -16.47
CA PHE A 129 -2.22 4.20 -17.69
C PHE A 129 -3.22 3.03 -17.68
N ASN A 130 -3.48 2.41 -16.52
CA ASN A 130 -4.44 1.31 -16.44
C ASN A 130 -5.89 1.79 -16.55
N PHE A 131 -6.18 3.01 -16.11
CA PHE A 131 -7.51 3.61 -16.19
C PHE A 131 -7.73 4.39 -17.49
N ASN A 132 -6.67 4.84 -18.14
CA ASN A 132 -6.68 5.55 -19.42
C ASN A 132 -5.58 5.02 -20.37
N PRO A 133 -5.64 3.76 -20.81
CA PRO A 133 -4.56 3.12 -21.58
C PRO A 133 -4.35 3.71 -22.97
N TYR A 134 -5.34 4.47 -23.46
CA TYR A 134 -5.28 5.05 -24.79
C TYR A 134 -4.84 6.49 -24.80
N ASP A 135 -4.77 7.22 -23.69
CA ASP A 135 -4.37 8.65 -23.56
C ASP A 135 -4.82 9.65 -24.67
N ASP A 136 -5.75 9.25 -25.55
CA ASP A 136 -5.87 9.83 -26.90
C ASP A 136 -7.07 10.76 -27.06
N LYS A 137 -7.85 11.03 -26.00
CA LYS A 137 -9.06 11.88 -26.13
C LYS A 137 -9.30 12.96 -25.10
N TYR A 138 -8.58 12.99 -23.98
CA TYR A 138 -8.86 13.96 -22.91
C TYR A 138 -7.58 14.54 -22.31
N LYS A 139 -6.78 15.21 -23.14
CA LYS A 139 -5.88 16.25 -22.64
C LYS A 139 -6.71 17.49 -22.36
N HIS A 140 -6.74 17.92 -21.10
CA HIS A 140 -7.11 19.29 -20.73
C HIS A 140 -5.87 20.19 -20.83
#